data_AF-A0A2N2RIG2-F1
#
_entry.id   AF-A0A2N2RIG2-F1
#
_cell.length_a   1.000
_cell.length_b   1.000
_cell.length_c   1.000
_cell.angle_alpha   90.00
_cell.angle_beta   90.00
_cell.angle_gamma   90.00
#
_symmetry.space_group_name_H-M   'P 1'
#
loop_
_entity.id
_entity.type
_entity.pdbx_description
1 polymer ?
#
loop_
_entity_poly.entity_id
_entity_poly.type
_entity_poly.pdbx_seq_one_letter_code
_entity_poly.pdbx_strand_id
1 'polypeptide(L)'
;MRPTPSTLNCIATLLLVGLLSGCELPGDAALQQKLASIEADSRAIGGACKHAGRAIEDCYTLNPKASKSAVFAGWKEMNDYMRDNKIDVVKPEVAAN
;
A
#
# COMPACT_ATOMS: atom_id res chain seq x y z
N MET A 1 -42.64 40.51 -4.84
CA MET A 1 -42.84 39.27 -5.63
C MET A 1 -42.83 38.10 -4.66
N ARG A 2 -43.92 37.32 -4.57
CA ARG A 2 -44.02 36.14 -3.69
C ARG A 2 -43.46 34.92 -4.45
N PRO A 3 -42.51 34.17 -3.90
CA PRO A 3 -42.03 32.95 -4.54
C PRO A 3 -43.17 31.94 -4.64
N THR A 4 -43.34 31.32 -5.81
CA THR A 4 -44.38 30.33 -6.06
C THR A 4 -44.03 29.00 -5.36
N PRO A 5 -45.02 28.18 -4.97
CA PRO A 5 -44.79 26.94 -4.22
C PRO A 5 -43.83 25.96 -4.92
N SER A 6 -43.76 26.01 -6.25
CA SER A 6 -42.79 25.22 -7.05
C SER A 6 -41.34 25.60 -6.80
N THR A 7 -41.06 26.89 -6.54
CA THR A 7 -39.69 27.38 -6.27
C THR A 7 -39.21 26.99 -4.88
N LEU A 8 -40.10 27.00 -3.88
CA LEU A 8 -39.81 26.50 -2.53
C LEU A 8 -39.48 25.00 -2.53
N ASN A 9 -40.24 24.22 -3.32
CA ASN A 9 -40.06 22.77 -3.37
C ASN A 9 -38.73 22.35 -4.03
N CYS A 10 -38.30 23.09 -5.06
CA CYS A 10 -36.98 22.91 -5.68
C CYS A 10 -35.82 23.24 -4.74
N ILE A 11 -35.94 24.32 -3.96
CA ILE A 11 -34.91 24.71 -2.98
C ILE A 11 -34.79 23.65 -1.87
N ALA A 12 -35.92 23.12 -1.40
CA ALA A 12 -35.94 22.06 -0.40
C ALA A 12 -35.32 20.74 -0.91
N THR A 13 -35.55 20.38 -2.18
CA THR A 13 -34.93 19.19 -2.79
C THR A 13 -33.43 19.37 -3.02
N LEU A 14 -32.97 20.55 -3.44
CA LEU A 14 -31.55 20.87 -3.58
C LEU A 14 -30.80 20.85 -2.24
N LEU A 15 -31.42 21.36 -1.16
CA LEU A 15 -30.86 21.30 0.18
C LEU A 15 -30.77 19.86 0.72
N LEU A 16 -31.79 19.02 0.47
CA LEU A 16 -31.80 17.63 0.91
C LEU A 16 -30.75 16.77 0.19
N VAL A 17 -30.52 17.02 -1.12
CA VAL A 17 -29.44 16.36 -1.88
C VAL A 17 -28.05 16.82 -1.42
N GLY A 18 -27.90 18.11 -1.05
CA GLY A 18 -26.66 18.63 -0.46
C GLY A 18 -26.35 18.09 0.94
N LEU A 19 -27.34 17.59 1.68
CA LEU A 19 -27.15 16.90 2.97
C LEU A 19 -26.81 15.41 2.78
N LEU A 20 -27.08 14.83 1.60
CA LEU A 20 -26.69 13.46 1.24
C LEU A 20 -25.33 13.37 0.52
N SER A 21 -24.68 14.49 0.17
CA SER A 21 -23.25 14.47 -0.13
C SER A 21 -22.52 14.22 1.18
N GLY A 22 -22.36 12.94 1.52
CA GLY A 22 -21.56 12.48 2.64
C GLY A 22 -20.22 13.19 2.59
N CYS A 23 -19.89 13.90 3.67
CA CYS A 23 -18.60 14.52 3.84
C CYS A 23 -17.58 13.38 3.85
N GLU A 24 -16.89 13.15 2.73
CA GLU A 24 -15.75 12.26 2.66
C GLU A 24 -14.71 12.87 3.59
N LEU A 25 -14.66 12.37 4.84
CA LEU A 25 -13.75 12.85 5.86
C LEU A 25 -12.33 12.73 5.29
N PRO A 26 -11.60 13.85 5.07
CA PRO A 26 -10.20 13.80 4.68
C PRO A 26 -9.36 13.46 5.92
N GLY A 27 -9.54 12.25 6.45
CA GLY A 27 -8.80 11.68 7.59
C GLY A 27 -7.96 10.47 7.20
N ASP A 28 -8.02 10.04 5.94
CA ASP A 28 -7.49 8.78 5.44
C ASP A 28 -6.10 8.93 4.78
N ALA A 29 -5.79 10.09 4.18
CA ALA A 29 -4.63 10.20 3.28
C ALA A 29 -3.30 9.85 3.99
N ALA A 30 -3.14 10.24 5.24
CA ALA A 30 -1.95 9.90 6.03
C ALA A 30 -1.88 8.40 6.39
N LEU A 31 -3.03 7.75 6.62
CA LEU A 31 -3.10 6.31 6.87
C LEU A 31 -2.80 5.53 5.58
N GLN A 32 -3.40 5.91 4.46
CA GLN A 32 -3.13 5.27 3.17
C GLN A 32 -1.67 5.43 2.77
N GLN A 33 -1.10 6.62 2.96
CA GLN A 33 0.33 6.85 2.73
C GLN A 33 1.20 5.93 3.59
N LYS A 34 0.83 5.75 4.87
CA LYS A 34 1.54 4.85 5.79
C LYS A 34 1.42 3.39 5.37
N LEU A 35 0.24 2.93 4.97
CA LEU A 35 0.02 1.57 4.49
C LEU A 35 0.79 1.32 3.18
N ALA A 36 0.74 2.27 2.24
CA ALA A 36 1.51 2.22 1.01
C ALA A 36 3.02 2.18 1.27
N SER A 37 3.52 2.95 2.24
CA SER A 37 4.92 2.89 2.67
C SER A 37 5.28 1.50 3.20
N ILE A 38 4.47 0.94 4.10
CA ILE A 38 4.72 -0.39 4.66
C ILE A 38 4.77 -1.45 3.56
N GLU A 39 3.87 -1.37 2.58
CA GLU A 39 3.84 -2.29 1.44
C GLU A 39 5.08 -2.13 0.54
N ALA A 40 5.47 -0.90 0.22
CA ALA A 40 6.67 -0.60 -0.56
C ALA A 40 7.94 -1.10 0.16
N ASP A 41 8.07 -0.81 1.46
CA ASP A 41 9.20 -1.25 2.29
C ASP A 41 9.27 -2.79 2.36
N SER A 42 8.11 -3.45 2.54
CA SER A 42 8.02 -4.91 2.58
C SER A 42 8.45 -5.54 1.25
N ARG A 43 8.07 -4.94 0.12
CA ARG A 43 8.50 -5.39 -1.21
C ARG A 43 10.01 -5.22 -1.40
N ALA A 44 10.56 -4.09 -0.96
CA ALA A 44 12.01 -3.86 -0.99
C ALA A 44 12.77 -4.89 -0.13
N ILE A 45 12.27 -5.20 1.07
CA ILE A 45 12.82 -6.24 1.95
C ILE A 45 12.85 -7.60 1.24
N GLY A 46 11.75 -8.00 0.60
CA GLY A 46 11.66 -9.25 -0.15
C GLY A 46 12.71 -9.36 -1.26
N GLY A 47 12.86 -8.28 -2.05
CA GLY A 47 13.89 -8.21 -3.07
C GLY A 47 15.30 -8.32 -2.48
N ALA A 48 15.60 -7.56 -1.43
CA ALA A 48 16.89 -7.63 -0.75
C ALA A 48 17.19 -9.04 -0.18
N CYS A 49 16.20 -9.70 0.41
CA CYS A 49 16.34 -11.08 0.89
C CYS A 49 16.73 -12.06 -0.23
N LYS A 50 16.11 -11.93 -1.40
CA LYS A 50 16.43 -12.79 -2.53
C LYS A 50 17.83 -12.51 -3.08
N HIS A 51 18.19 -11.24 -3.20
CA HIS A 51 19.52 -10.80 -3.60
C HIS A 51 20.60 -11.31 -2.65
N ALA A 52 20.28 -11.41 -1.36
CA ALA A 52 21.11 -12.01 -0.33
C ALA A 52 21.18 -13.55 -0.37
N GLY A 53 20.48 -14.20 -1.32
CA GLY A 53 20.45 -15.65 -1.46
C GLY A 53 19.64 -16.40 -0.40
N ARG A 54 18.76 -15.72 0.35
CA ARG A 54 17.96 -16.35 1.41
C ARG A 54 16.70 -17.02 0.87
N ALA A 55 16.26 -18.08 1.58
CA ALA A 55 14.92 -18.63 1.40
C ALA A 55 13.86 -17.64 1.87
N ILE A 56 12.66 -17.72 1.31
CA ILE A 56 11.56 -16.83 1.67
C ILE A 56 11.12 -17.00 3.13
N GLU A 57 11.15 -18.23 3.65
CA GLU A 57 10.79 -18.53 5.05
C GLU A 57 11.75 -17.87 6.05
N ASP A 58 13.05 -17.83 5.72
CA ASP A 58 14.03 -17.08 6.52
C ASP A 58 13.71 -15.59 6.50
N CYS A 59 13.32 -15.05 5.33
CA CYS A 59 12.98 -13.64 5.20
C CYS A 59 11.78 -13.24 6.06
N TYR A 60 10.76 -14.10 6.16
CA TYR A 60 9.63 -13.88 7.07
C TYR A 60 10.05 -13.90 8.54
N THR A 61 10.97 -14.80 8.90
CA THR A 61 11.49 -14.92 10.26
C THR A 61 12.29 -13.68 10.66
N LEU A 62 13.10 -13.15 9.75
CA LEU A 62 13.92 -11.96 9.97
C LEU A 62 13.11 -10.64 9.96
N ASN A 63 11.95 -10.62 9.31
CA ASN A 63 11.14 -9.42 9.12
C ASN A 63 9.69 -9.62 9.58
N PRO A 64 9.43 -9.89 10.87
CA PRO A 64 8.09 -10.23 11.36
C PRO A 64 7.07 -9.08 11.27
N LYS A 65 7.53 -7.84 11.08
CA LYS A 65 6.69 -6.64 10.94
C LYS A 65 6.34 -6.32 9.49
N ALA A 66 6.99 -7.00 8.53
CA ALA A 66 6.75 -6.77 7.11
C ALA A 66 5.50 -7.50 6.63
N SER A 67 4.81 -6.94 5.64
CA SER A 67 3.70 -7.60 4.96
C SER A 67 4.20 -8.81 4.19
N LYS A 68 3.81 -10.02 4.62
CA LYS A 68 4.28 -11.27 3.99
C LYS A 68 3.98 -11.34 2.49
N SER A 69 2.82 -10.85 2.07
CA SER A 69 2.44 -10.83 0.65
C SER A 69 3.35 -9.91 -0.17
N ALA A 70 3.63 -8.71 0.33
CA ALA A 70 4.52 -7.77 -0.32
C ALA A 70 5.97 -8.25 -0.35
N VAL A 71 6.45 -8.85 0.75
CA VAL A 71 7.77 -9.52 0.80
C VAL A 71 7.86 -10.62 -0.27
N PHE A 72 6.84 -11.48 -0.39
CA PHE A 72 6.83 -12.52 -1.42
C PHE A 72 6.85 -11.93 -2.84
N ALA A 73 6.06 -10.90 -3.10
CA ALA A 73 6.04 -10.21 -4.39
C ALA A 73 7.43 -9.69 -4.78
N GLY A 74 8.09 -8.94 -3.87
CA GLY A 74 9.43 -8.43 -4.11
C GLY A 74 10.50 -9.52 -4.23
N TRP A 75 10.39 -10.60 -3.44
CA TRP A 75 11.29 -11.75 -3.54
C TRP A 75 11.18 -12.44 -4.89
N LYS A 76 9.95 -12.66 -5.39
CA LYS A 76 9.70 -13.27 -6.70
C LYS A 76 10.24 -12.41 -7.83
N GLU A 77 9.95 -11.11 -7.80
CA GLU A 77 10.43 -10.17 -8.81
C GLU A 77 11.95 -10.12 -8.88
N MET A 78 12.61 -10.06 -7.72
CA MET A 78 14.07 -10.11 -7.67
C MET A 78 14.61 -11.46 -8.13
N ASN A 79 13.91 -12.57 -7.83
CA ASN A 79 14.34 -13.89 -8.28
C ASN A 79 14.32 -13.99 -9.80
N ASP A 80 13.24 -13.53 -10.43
CA ASP A 80 13.09 -13.52 -11.88
C ASP A 80 14.13 -12.57 -12.50
N TYR A 81 14.29 -11.36 -11.94
CA TYR A 81 15.31 -10.40 -12.38
C TYR A 81 16.74 -10.96 -12.31
N MET A 82 17.13 -11.57 -11.19
CA MET A 82 18.46 -12.17 -11.04
C MET A 82 18.68 -13.33 -12.01
N ARG A 83 17.66 -14.18 -12.23
CA ARG A 83 17.73 -15.30 -13.17
C ARG A 83 17.91 -14.81 -14.61
N ASP A 84 17.15 -13.80 -14.99
CA ASP A 84 17.15 -13.27 -16.35
C ASP A 84 18.46 -12.50 -16.65
N ASN A 85 19.05 -11.88 -15.63
CA ASN A 85 20.26 -11.06 -15.76
C ASN A 85 21.55 -11.76 -15.27
N LYS A 86 21.47 -13.04 -14.85
CA LYS A 86 22.62 -13.82 -14.32
C LYS A 86 23.35 -13.09 -13.18
N ILE A 87 22.58 -12.53 -12.25
CA ILE A 87 23.11 -11.81 -11.09
C ILE A 87 23.37 -12.82 -9.98
N ASP A 88 24.60 -12.82 -9.47
CA ASP A 88 25.00 -13.66 -8.36
C ASP A 88 24.45 -13.14 -7.02
N VAL A 89 24.31 -14.05 -6.06
CA VAL A 89 23.91 -13.69 -4.70
C VAL A 89 25.01 -12.92 -3.99
N VAL A 90 24.65 -11.86 -3.27
CA VAL A 90 25.59 -11.10 -2.45
C VAL A 90 25.39 -11.48 -0.99
N LYS A 91 26.38 -12.15 -0.40
CA LYS A 91 26.30 -12.55 1.00
C LYS A 91 26.22 -11.31 1.91
N PRO A 92 25.28 -11.26 2.85
CA PRO A 92 25.23 -10.18 3.85
C PRO A 92 26.51 -10.15 4.68
N GLU A 93 27.08 -8.96 4.86
CA GLU A 93 28.29 -8.76 5.68
C GLU A 93 27.94 -8.48 7.16
N VAL A 94 26.72 -8.04 7.43
CA VAL A 94 26.23 -7.71 8.78
C VAL A 94 25.32 -8.83 9.27
N ALA A 95 25.54 -9.29 10.51
CA ALA A 95 24.66 -10.25 11.16
C ALA A 95 23.27 -9.65 11.38
N ALA A 96 22.22 -10.49 11.26
CA ALA A 96 20.89 -10.09 11.68
C ALA A 96 20.90 -9.97 13.23
N ASN A 97 20.63 -8.76 13.73
CA ASN A 97 20.49 -8.49 15.16
C ASN A 97 19.18 -9.06 15.72
#